data_AF-V6TTU6-F1
#
_entry.id   AF-V6TTU6-F1
#
_cell.length_a   1.000
_cell.length_b   1.000
_cell.length_c   1.000
_cell.angle_alpha   90.00
_cell.angle_beta   90.00
_cell.angle_gamma   90.00
#
_symmetry.space_group_name_H-M   'P 1'
#
loop_
_entity.id
_entity.type
_entity.pdbx_description
1 polymer ?
#
loop_
_entity_poly.entity_id
_entity_poly.type
_entity_poly.pdbx_seq_one_letter_code
_entity_poly.pdbx_strand_id
1 'polypeptide(L)'
;MSHMEPLHPIPHYTRPRPAVHHDPRAEDLGRAGEASQKSNIFLPDCNQAVDVGVVQPRALNSYYKSKIDAYGKRTLPIIIGTNGVLHEKSKKHLQDFGVDIPRFMAYAVFITKYQHHKATADYMTKITSCLKGKIAVATDGRALR
;
A
#
# COMPACT_ATOMS: atom_id res chain seq x y z
N MET A 1 51.93 49.43 46.27
CA MET A 1 50.72 50.20 45.93
C MET A 1 50.46 49.99 44.45
N SER A 2 49.54 49.10 44.12
CA SER A 2 49.18 48.74 42.75
C SER A 2 47.69 49.03 42.58
N HIS A 3 47.39 49.89 41.60
CA HIS A 3 46.08 50.43 41.26
C HIS A 3 45.03 49.33 40.98
N MET A 4 43.83 49.51 41.54
CA MET A 4 42.61 48.82 41.13
C MET A 4 42.10 49.44 39.84
N GLU A 5 41.99 48.65 38.77
CA GLU A 5 41.24 48.96 37.55
C GLU A 5 39.75 48.57 37.73
N PRO A 6 38.79 49.39 37.29
CA PRO A 6 37.35 49.15 37.47
C PRO A 6 36.75 48.16 36.47
N LEU A 7 35.75 47.39 36.91
CA LEU A 7 35.02 46.40 36.11
C LEU A 7 34.37 47.01 34.86
N HIS A 8 34.67 46.41 33.69
CA HIS A 8 33.94 46.66 32.45
C HIS A 8 32.56 45.99 32.45
N PRO A 9 31.52 46.63 31.87
CA PRO A 9 30.18 46.07 31.81
C PRO A 9 30.08 44.85 30.87
N ILE A 10 29.28 43.87 31.28
CA ILE A 10 29.00 42.62 30.55
C ILE A 10 28.25 42.94 29.26
N PRO A 11 28.70 42.48 28.08
CA PRO A 11 27.95 42.66 26.83
C PRO A 11 26.69 41.79 26.82
N HIS A 12 25.53 42.41 26.56
CA HIS A 12 24.26 41.73 26.32
C HIS A 12 24.34 40.93 25.01
N TYR A 13 24.37 39.60 25.10
CA TYR A 13 24.24 38.71 23.95
C TYR A 13 22.78 38.69 23.47
N THR A 14 22.45 39.44 22.43
CA THR A 14 21.26 39.22 21.60
C THR A 14 21.54 38.06 20.65
N ARG A 15 20.84 36.92 20.81
CA ARG A 15 20.90 35.83 19.82
C ARG A 15 20.46 36.35 18.44
N PRO A 16 21.20 36.07 17.36
CA PRO A 16 20.70 36.33 16.02
C PRO A 16 19.43 35.50 15.79
N ARG A 17 18.36 36.13 15.31
CA ARG A 17 17.22 35.41 14.73
C ARG A 17 17.74 34.56 13.58
N PRO A 18 17.40 33.26 13.48
CA PRO A 18 17.81 32.46 12.34
C PRO A 18 17.26 33.11 11.07
N ALA A 19 18.15 33.40 10.12
CA ALA A 19 17.77 33.82 8.79
C ALA A 19 16.91 32.71 8.19
N VAL A 20 15.64 33.03 7.90
CA VAL A 20 14.75 32.14 7.17
C VAL A 20 15.28 32.07 5.75
N HIS A 21 16.04 31.02 5.47
CA HIS A 21 16.40 30.67 4.10
C HIS A 21 15.09 30.27 3.41
N HIS A 22 14.54 31.17 2.58
CA HIS A 22 13.46 30.79 1.67
C HIS A 22 14.03 29.78 0.67
N ASP A 23 13.74 28.51 0.87
CA ASP A 23 13.90 27.48 -0.14
C ASP A 23 12.74 27.61 -1.13
N PRO A 24 12.99 27.92 -2.42
CA PRO A 24 11.94 28.04 -3.43
C PRO A 24 11.25 26.69 -3.76
N ARG A 25 11.54 25.60 -3.05
CA ARG A 25 10.80 24.34 -3.13
C ARG A 25 9.61 24.21 -2.17
N ALA A 26 9.33 25.24 -1.37
CA ALA A 26 8.21 25.22 -0.42
C ALA A 26 6.85 25.66 -1.00
N GLU A 27 6.76 25.92 -2.32
CA GLU A 27 5.50 26.18 -3.00
C GLU A 27 5.25 25.15 -4.09
N ASP A 28 4.87 23.94 -3.66
CA ASP A 28 4.01 23.06 -4.46
C ASP A 28 3.00 22.36 -3.52
N LEU A 29 2.19 23.18 -2.85
CA LEU A 29 0.89 22.73 -2.36
C LEU A 29 -0.05 22.69 -3.56
N GLY A 30 -0.16 21.52 -4.20
CA GLY A 30 -1.33 21.23 -5.00
C GLY A 30 -1.12 20.41 -6.26
N ARG A 31 -0.70 19.14 -6.14
CA ARG A 31 -1.16 18.11 -7.07
C ARG A 31 -1.01 16.70 -6.51
N ALA A 32 -2.16 16.03 -6.46
CA ALA A 32 -2.36 14.59 -6.33
C ALA A 32 -1.64 13.89 -5.16
N GLY A 33 -2.44 13.40 -4.21
CA GLY A 33 -2.05 12.25 -3.42
C GLY A 33 -1.82 11.05 -4.33
N GLU A 34 -0.65 10.96 -4.94
CA GLU A 34 -0.14 9.72 -5.48
C GLU A 34 0.27 8.88 -4.28
N ALA A 35 -0.60 7.94 -3.89
CA ALA A 35 -0.17 6.81 -3.10
C ALA A 35 1.05 6.23 -3.82
N SER A 36 2.24 6.41 -3.23
CA SER A 36 3.47 5.74 -3.66
C SER A 36 3.23 4.25 -3.44
N GLN A 37 2.61 3.61 -4.42
CA GLN A 37 2.13 2.26 -4.30
C GLN A 37 3.39 1.38 -4.36
N LYS A 38 3.75 0.79 -3.22
CA LYS A 38 5.00 0.02 -3.11
C LYS A 38 4.83 -1.27 -3.90
N SER A 39 5.77 -1.55 -4.81
CA SER A 39 5.79 -2.83 -5.51
C SER A 39 5.91 -4.00 -4.52
N ASN A 40 5.34 -5.14 -4.90
CA ASN A 40 5.34 -6.33 -4.05
C ASN A 40 6.77 -6.89 -3.86
N ILE A 41 7.56 -6.89 -4.93
CA ILE A 41 8.90 -7.48 -4.98
C ILE A 41 9.82 -6.52 -5.74
N PHE A 42 11.08 -6.40 -5.30
CA PHE A 42 12.12 -5.69 -6.03
C PHE A 42 13.28 -6.64 -6.33
N LEU A 43 13.66 -6.73 -7.61
CA LEU A 43 14.77 -7.53 -8.09
C LEU A 43 15.98 -6.60 -8.26
N PRO A 44 16.93 -6.57 -7.30
CA PRO A 44 18.04 -5.61 -7.33
C PRO A 44 18.97 -5.82 -8.52
N ASP A 45 19.21 -7.09 -8.89
CA ASP A 45 20.11 -7.46 -9.98
C ASP A 45 19.63 -6.94 -11.35
N CYS A 46 18.31 -6.78 -11.51
CA CYS A 46 17.70 -6.24 -12.73
C CYS A 46 17.23 -4.79 -12.57
N ASN A 47 17.43 -4.18 -11.38
CA ASN A 47 16.83 -2.90 -10.99
C ASN A 47 15.34 -2.80 -11.35
N GLN A 48 14.60 -3.88 -11.10
CA GLN A 48 13.25 -4.09 -11.63
C GLN A 48 12.26 -4.37 -10.49
N ALA A 49 11.19 -3.60 -10.44
CA ALA A 49 10.07 -3.87 -9.54
C ALA A 49 9.09 -4.87 -10.17
N VAL A 50 8.48 -5.73 -9.36
CA VAL A 50 7.40 -6.65 -9.74
C VAL A 50 6.20 -6.37 -8.85
N ASP A 51 5.06 -6.12 -9.48
CA ASP A 51 3.77 -5.87 -8.81
C ASP A 51 2.79 -6.97 -9.19
N VAL A 52 2.21 -7.64 -8.21
CA VAL A 52 1.33 -8.79 -8.43
C VAL A 52 -0.10 -8.40 -8.09
N GLY A 53 -1.00 -8.54 -9.06
CA GLY A 53 -2.40 -8.17 -8.92
C GLY A 53 -3.34 -9.32 -9.25
N VAL A 54 -4.39 -9.49 -8.44
CA VAL A 54 -5.49 -10.42 -8.70
C VAL A 54 -6.77 -9.62 -8.95
N VAL A 55 -7.42 -9.83 -10.09
CA VAL A 55 -8.57 -9.02 -10.53
C VAL A 55 -9.67 -9.85 -11.17
N GLN A 56 -10.87 -9.27 -11.31
CA GLN A 56 -11.90 -9.89 -12.13
C GLN A 56 -11.42 -10.03 -13.59
N PRO A 57 -11.75 -11.13 -14.29
CA PRO A 57 -11.21 -11.39 -15.63
C PRO A 57 -11.50 -10.28 -16.66
N ARG A 58 -12.64 -9.58 -16.50
CA ARG A 58 -13.03 -8.46 -17.37
C ARG A 58 -12.13 -7.23 -17.22
N ALA A 59 -11.45 -7.09 -16.08
CA ALA A 59 -10.58 -5.97 -15.76
C ALA A 59 -9.09 -6.25 -16.06
N LEU A 60 -8.74 -7.44 -16.57
CA LEU A 60 -7.35 -7.87 -16.73
C LEU A 60 -6.50 -6.86 -17.52
N ASN A 61 -7.03 -6.42 -18.66
CA ASN A 61 -6.33 -5.52 -19.58
C ASN A 61 -6.28 -4.08 -19.07
N SER A 62 -7.39 -3.56 -18.54
CA SER A 62 -7.45 -2.21 -18.00
C SER A 62 -6.58 -2.08 -16.75
N TYR A 63 -6.56 -3.11 -15.90
CA TYR A 63 -5.72 -3.14 -14.72
C TYR A 63 -4.23 -3.21 -15.07
N TYR A 64 -3.85 -4.04 -16.04
CA TYR A 64 -2.46 -4.07 -16.52
C TYR A 64 -2.02 -2.68 -17.01
N LYS A 65 -2.85 -2.00 -17.81
CA LYS A 65 -2.57 -0.63 -18.26
C LYS A 65 -2.40 0.34 -17.09
N SER A 66 -3.34 0.32 -16.15
CA SER A 66 -3.28 1.19 -14.96
C SER A 66 -1.99 1.04 -14.16
N LYS A 67 -1.45 -0.18 -14.09
CA LYS A 67 -0.18 -0.48 -13.41
C LYS A 67 1.03 0.03 -14.18
N ILE A 68 1.01 -0.06 -15.51
CA ILE A 68 2.06 0.53 -16.35
C ILE A 68 2.02 2.05 -16.28
N ASP A 69 0.82 2.65 -16.30
CA ASP A 69 0.66 4.11 -16.26
C ASP A 69 1.10 4.67 -14.89
N ALA A 70 0.78 3.99 -13.80
CA ALA A 70 1.14 4.41 -12.45
C ALA A 70 2.64 4.30 -12.14
N TYR A 71 3.31 3.26 -12.64
CA TYR A 71 4.70 2.96 -12.26
C TYR A 71 5.74 3.17 -13.38
N GLY A 72 5.27 3.43 -14.60
CA GLY A 72 6.11 3.48 -15.78
C GLY A 72 6.79 2.15 -16.10
N LYS A 73 7.85 2.20 -16.91
CA LYS A 73 8.56 1.02 -17.43
C LYS A 73 9.36 0.24 -16.37
N ARG A 74 9.52 0.77 -15.15
CA ARG A 74 10.36 0.20 -14.09
C ARG A 74 9.65 -0.86 -13.24
N THR A 75 8.38 -1.13 -13.51
CA THR A 75 7.59 -2.16 -12.83
C THR A 75 7.01 -3.15 -13.83
N LEU A 76 7.16 -4.44 -13.54
CA LEU A 76 6.57 -5.54 -14.31
C LEU A 76 5.30 -6.03 -13.60
N PRO A 77 4.11 -5.77 -14.16
CA PRO A 77 2.87 -6.25 -13.58
C PRO A 77 2.68 -7.74 -13.88
N ILE A 78 2.41 -8.53 -12.84
CA ILE A 78 1.94 -9.92 -12.94
C ILE A 78 0.46 -9.94 -12.57
N ILE A 79 -0.41 -9.95 -13.59
CA ILE A 79 -1.86 -9.80 -13.41
C ILE A 79 -2.57 -11.13 -13.65
N ILE A 80 -3.27 -11.60 -12.62
CA ILE A 80 -3.97 -12.87 -12.59
C ILE A 80 -5.47 -12.61 -12.45
N GLY A 81 -6.28 -13.24 -13.28
CA GLY A 81 -7.72 -13.24 -13.16
C GLY A 81 -8.16 -14.13 -11.99
N THR A 82 -9.25 -13.79 -11.31
CA THR A 82 -9.83 -14.65 -10.25
C THR A 82 -10.26 -16.03 -10.76
N ASN A 83 -10.41 -16.20 -12.08
CA ASN A 83 -10.64 -17.47 -12.75
C ASN A 83 -9.35 -18.22 -13.13
N GLY A 84 -8.17 -17.71 -12.78
CA GLY A 84 -6.87 -18.28 -13.11
C GLY A 84 -6.31 -17.88 -14.47
N VAL A 85 -6.96 -16.98 -15.22
CA VAL A 85 -6.42 -16.49 -16.49
C VAL A 85 -5.27 -15.52 -16.23
N LEU A 86 -4.10 -15.79 -16.78
CA LEU A 86 -2.94 -14.90 -16.69
C LEU A 86 -2.94 -13.91 -17.86
N HIS A 87 -2.64 -12.64 -17.60
CA HIS A 87 -2.49 -11.65 -18.67
C HIS A 87 -1.30 -11.99 -19.59
N GLU A 88 -1.44 -11.82 -20.90
CA GLU A 88 -0.44 -12.27 -21.89
C GLU A 88 0.95 -11.66 -21.65
N LYS A 89 1.03 -10.36 -21.35
CA LYS A 89 2.31 -9.73 -21.02
C LYS A 89 2.90 -10.26 -19.71
N SER A 90 2.05 -10.57 -18.72
CA SER A 90 2.50 -11.17 -17.46
C SER A 90 3.03 -12.58 -17.67
N LYS A 91 2.42 -13.35 -18.59
CA LYS A 91 2.95 -14.65 -19.03
C LYS A 91 4.35 -14.51 -19.59
N LYS A 92 4.58 -13.52 -20.48
CA LYS A 92 5.89 -13.25 -21.03
C LYS A 92 6.92 -12.90 -19.94
N HIS A 93 6.57 -12.01 -19.02
CA HIS A 93 7.47 -11.64 -17.91
C HIS A 93 7.90 -12.85 -17.06
N LEU A 94 6.96 -13.76 -16.75
CA LEU A 94 7.27 -14.99 -16.03
C LEU A 94 8.18 -15.93 -16.83
N GLN A 95 8.01 -16.02 -18.15
CA GLN A 95 8.90 -16.79 -19.02
C GLN A 95 10.30 -16.19 -19.06
N ASP A 96 10.41 -14.86 -19.17
CA ASP A 96 11.68 -14.14 -19.17
C ASP A 96 12.44 -14.32 -17.84
N PHE A 97 11.71 -14.50 -16.73
CA PHE A 97 12.26 -14.87 -15.43
C PHE A 97 12.57 -16.37 -15.24
N GLY A 98 12.26 -17.22 -16.22
CA GLY A 98 12.46 -18.67 -16.10
C GLY A 98 11.54 -19.35 -15.09
N VAL A 99 10.38 -18.74 -14.79
CA VAL A 99 9.41 -19.31 -13.84
C VAL A 99 8.64 -20.46 -14.50
N ASP A 100 8.50 -21.58 -13.77
CA ASP A 100 7.56 -22.65 -14.10
C ASP A 100 6.12 -22.13 -13.93
N ILE A 101 5.54 -21.64 -15.03
CA ILE A 101 4.22 -21.02 -15.05
C ILE A 101 3.12 -21.99 -14.57
N PRO A 102 3.02 -23.24 -15.06
CA PRO A 102 2.05 -24.20 -14.53
C PRO A 102 2.10 -24.34 -13.02
N ARG A 103 3.30 -24.51 -12.45
CA ARG A 103 3.46 -24.64 -10.99
C ARG A 103 3.08 -23.35 -10.27
N PHE A 104 3.57 -22.20 -10.73
CA PHE A 104 3.24 -20.90 -10.16
C PHE A 104 1.72 -20.64 -10.15
N MET A 105 1.04 -20.90 -11.28
CA MET A 105 -0.40 -20.69 -11.42
C MET A 105 -1.22 -21.63 -10.56
N ALA A 106 -0.79 -22.88 -10.38
CA ALA A 106 -1.45 -23.83 -9.49
C ALA A 106 -1.50 -23.28 -8.04
N TYR A 107 -0.37 -22.76 -7.54
CA TYR A 107 -0.32 -22.12 -6.22
C TYR A 107 -1.14 -20.82 -6.17
N ALA A 108 -1.01 -19.96 -7.16
CA ALA A 108 -1.71 -18.67 -7.18
C ALA A 108 -3.24 -18.84 -7.18
N VAL A 109 -3.77 -19.77 -7.98
CA VAL A 109 -5.21 -20.08 -8.03
C VAL A 109 -5.67 -20.69 -6.72
N PHE A 110 -4.91 -21.62 -6.14
CA PHE A 110 -5.23 -22.21 -4.85
C PHE A 110 -5.36 -21.15 -3.76
N ILE A 111 -4.35 -20.29 -3.61
CA ILE A 111 -4.36 -19.23 -2.60
C ILE A 111 -5.50 -18.24 -2.84
N THR A 112 -5.75 -17.85 -4.09
CA THR A 112 -6.85 -16.93 -4.44
C THR A 112 -8.20 -17.49 -4.00
N LYS A 113 -8.47 -18.76 -4.31
CA LYS A 113 -9.72 -19.42 -3.90
C LYS A 113 -9.80 -19.59 -2.38
N TYR A 114 -8.71 -20.03 -1.74
CA TYR A 114 -8.66 -20.19 -0.30
C TYR A 114 -8.99 -18.89 0.43
N GLN A 115 -8.35 -17.78 0.05
CA GLN A 115 -8.61 -16.48 0.66
C GLN A 115 -10.04 -16.00 0.43
N HIS A 116 -10.59 -16.24 -0.76
CA HIS A 116 -11.99 -15.93 -1.06
C HIS A 116 -12.96 -16.72 -0.17
N HIS A 117 -12.73 -18.03 0.00
CA HIS A 117 -13.54 -18.86 0.88
C HIS A 117 -13.42 -18.48 2.35
N LYS A 118 -12.20 -18.19 2.82
CA LYS A 118 -11.95 -17.73 4.19
C LYS A 118 -12.68 -16.43 4.48
N ALA A 119 -12.55 -15.42 3.61
CA ALA A 119 -13.25 -14.15 3.76
C ALA A 119 -14.78 -14.32 3.76
N THR A 120 -15.30 -15.24 2.94
CA THR A 120 -16.73 -15.57 2.92
C THR A 120 -17.17 -16.21 4.23
N ALA A 121 -16.41 -17.17 4.76
CA ALA A 121 -16.70 -17.82 6.03
C ALA A 121 -16.67 -16.83 7.21
N ASP A 122 -15.67 -15.96 7.25
CA ASP A 122 -15.54 -14.91 8.28
C ASP A 122 -16.72 -13.95 8.24
N TYR A 123 -17.13 -13.52 7.03
CA TYR A 123 -18.29 -12.67 6.83
C TYR A 123 -19.59 -13.34 7.32
N MET A 124 -19.82 -14.59 6.93
CA MET A 124 -21.03 -15.33 7.33
C MET A 124 -21.08 -15.53 8.84
N THR A 125 -19.94 -15.84 9.47
CA THR A 125 -19.83 -15.96 10.93
C THR A 125 -20.22 -14.66 11.63
N LYS A 126 -19.74 -13.52 11.13
CA LYS A 126 -20.09 -12.20 11.66
C LYS A 126 -21.59 -11.92 11.55
N ILE A 127 -22.21 -12.22 10.41
CA ILE A 127 -23.64 -12.02 10.20
C ILE A 127 -24.47 -12.91 11.13
N THR A 128 -24.13 -14.19 11.26
CA THR A 128 -24.83 -15.11 12.17
C THR A 128 -24.73 -14.67 13.63
N SER A 129 -23.54 -14.22 14.07
CA SER A 129 -23.35 -13.69 15.42
C SER A 129 -24.21 -12.45 15.67
N CYS A 130 -24.21 -11.51 14.72
CA CYS A 130 -25.00 -10.29 14.82
C CYS A 130 -26.52 -10.57 14.87
N LEU A 131 -27.00 -11.53 14.08
CA LEU A 131 -28.40 -11.95 14.09
C LEU A 131 -28.78 -12.59 15.43
N LYS A 132 -27.95 -13.49 15.96
CA LYS A 132 -28.17 -14.12 17.28
C LYS A 132 -28.26 -13.07 18.39
N GLY A 133 -27.36 -12.08 18.39
CA GLY A 133 -27.40 -10.98 19.34
C GLY A 133 -28.70 -10.16 19.27
N LYS A 134 -29.15 -9.81 18.05
CA LYS A 134 -30.41 -9.09 17.86
C LYS A 134 -31.63 -9.88 18.33
N ILE A 135 -31.68 -11.19 18.06
CA ILE A 135 -32.76 -12.06 18.53
C ILE A 135 -32.75 -12.13 20.05
N ALA A 136 -31.59 -12.36 20.68
CA ALA A 136 -31.46 -12.42 22.13
C ALA A 136 -31.98 -11.14 22.80
N VAL A 137 -31.65 -9.96 22.27
CA VAL A 137 -32.17 -8.67 22.75
C VAL A 137 -33.69 -8.56 22.61
N ALA A 138 -34.25 -9.01 21.47
CA ALA A 138 -35.69 -8.97 21.24
C ALA A 138 -36.48 -9.96 22.13
N THR A 139 -35.84 -11.06 22.54
CA THR A 139 -36.46 -12.11 23.37
C THR A 139 -36.19 -11.96 24.87
N ASP A 140 -35.24 -11.11 25.27
CA ASP A 140 -34.92 -10.82 26.68
C ASP A 140 -36.00 -9.92 27.29
N GLY A 141 -37.21 -10.48 27.51
CA GLY A 141 -38.24 -10.21 28.53
C GLY A 141 -38.58 -8.79 29.03
N ARG A 142 -37.93 -7.72 28.57
CA ARG A 142 -38.06 -6.33 29.04
C ARG A 142 -39.07 -5.50 28.26
N ALA A 143 -39.83 -6.14 27.37
CA ALA A 143 -40.96 -5.53 26.65
C ALA A 143 -42.33 -5.88 27.26
N LEU A 144 -42.38 -6.57 28.42
CA LEU A 144 -43.62 -6.97 29.11
C LEU A 144 -43.72 -6.47 30.56
N ARG A 145 -43.24 -5.25 30.84
CA ARG A 145 -43.61 -4.52 32.06
C ARG A 145 -43.99 -3.09 31.73
#